data_AF-A0A8J4TD88-F1
#
_entry.id   AF-A0A8J4TD88-F1
#
_cell.length_a   1.000
_cell.length_b   1.000
_cell.length_c   1.000
_cell.angle_alpha   90.00
_cell.angle_beta   90.00
_cell.angle_gamma   90.00
#
_symmetry.space_group_name_H-M   'P 1'
#
loop_
_entity.id
_entity.type
_entity.pdbx_description
1 polymer ?
#
loop_
_entity_poly.entity_id
_entity_poly.type
_entity_poly.pdbx_seq_one_letter_code
_entity_poly.pdbx_strand_id
1 'polypeptide(L)'
;MHEQEVMPIYVIDRKFPDTPGELPQAAPEGQHNMAENNTQKKKSRWTSLEIGLLTIVSLLFVVVLALIILFVMHNGSDGVCTTADCTRSASRLIENMDATADPCQNFYQYACGGWLKKNIIPETSSRYSTFDILRDELEVVLK
;
A
#
# COMPACT_ATOMS: atom_id res chain seq x y z
N MET A 1 -39.29 -7.52 28.72
CA MET A 1 -38.57 -6.40 28.11
C MET A 1 -37.51 -5.95 29.11
N HIS A 2 -36.26 -6.38 28.91
CA HIS A 2 -35.11 -5.80 29.59
C HIS A 2 -34.06 -5.55 28.51
N GLU A 3 -33.89 -4.27 28.19
CA GLU A 3 -32.81 -3.73 27.38
C GLU A 3 -31.47 -4.08 28.04
N GLN A 4 -30.56 -4.64 27.26
CA GLN A 4 -29.17 -4.80 27.65
C GLN A 4 -28.38 -3.76 26.86
N GLU A 5 -28.10 -2.63 27.52
CA GLU A 5 -27.29 -1.55 26.98
C GLU A 5 -25.90 -2.07 26.59
N VAL A 6 -25.55 -1.88 25.32
CA VAL A 6 -24.24 -2.20 24.77
C VAL A 6 -23.29 -1.05 25.13
N MET A 7 -22.29 -1.32 25.97
CA MET A 7 -21.27 -0.34 26.33
C MET A 7 -20.23 -0.22 25.18
N PRO A 8 -19.97 0.97 24.62
CA PRO A 8 -18.98 1.12 23.56
C PRO A 8 -17.56 1.15 24.15
N ILE A 9 -16.66 0.35 23.58
CA ILE A 9 -15.22 0.45 23.81
C ILE A 9 -14.71 1.68 23.06
N TYR A 10 -14.27 2.71 23.79
CA TYR A 10 -13.62 3.89 23.23
C TYR A 10 -12.14 3.57 22.96
N VAL A 11 -11.74 3.54 21.68
CA VAL A 11 -10.33 3.53 21.27
C VAL A 11 -9.82 4.98 21.31
N ILE A 12 -8.81 5.25 22.14
CA ILE A 12 -8.14 6.54 22.20
C ILE A 12 -7.17 6.64 21.02
N ASP A 13 -7.55 7.40 19.99
CA ASP A 13 -6.67 7.77 18.88
C ASP A 13 -5.70 8.87 19.36
N ARG A 14 -4.42 8.52 19.55
CA ARG A 14 -3.37 9.53 19.78
C ARG A 14 -2.92 10.08 18.43
N LYS A 15 -3.40 11.29 18.14
CA LYS A 15 -2.90 12.22 17.12
C LYS A 15 -1.38 12.39 17.20
N PHE A 16 -0.67 12.26 16.08
CA PHE A 16 0.63 12.91 15.87
C PHE A 16 0.62 13.59 14.49
N PRO A 17 0.65 14.93 14.41
CA PRO A 17 0.86 15.66 13.16
C PRO A 17 2.33 16.03 13.02
N ASP A 18 3.03 15.43 12.05
CA ASP A 18 4.34 15.91 11.62
C ASP A 18 4.13 17.08 10.64
N THR A 19 4.17 18.29 11.18
CA THR A 19 4.38 19.53 10.43
C THR A 19 5.87 19.87 10.51
N PRO A 20 6.63 19.89 9.41
CA PRO A 20 7.93 20.53 9.42
C PRO A 20 7.75 22.05 9.51
N GLY A 21 8.25 22.63 10.60
CA GLY A 21 8.30 24.06 10.81
C GLY A 21 9.31 24.74 9.90
N GLU A 22 8.86 25.87 9.35
CA GLU A 22 9.68 26.89 8.72
C GLU A 22 10.34 27.75 9.81
N LEU A 23 11.64 28.07 9.67
CA LEU A 23 12.24 29.21 10.37
C LEU A 23 13.24 29.94 9.44
N PRO A 24 13.21 31.28 9.39
CA PRO A 24 13.91 32.09 8.38
C PRO A 24 15.29 32.56 8.83
N GLN A 25 16.28 32.58 7.91
CA GLN A 25 17.50 33.39 8.01
C GLN A 25 17.91 33.81 6.59
N ALA A 26 17.73 35.09 6.25
CA ALA A 26 18.70 36.18 6.40
C ALA A 26 19.65 36.27 5.19
N ALA A 27 19.45 37.33 4.41
CA ALA A 27 20.33 37.77 3.33
C ALA A 27 21.67 38.29 3.88
N PRO A 28 22.72 38.21 3.06
CA PRO A 28 23.46 39.43 2.72
C PRO A 28 23.58 39.62 1.21
N GLU A 29 23.47 40.87 0.80
CA GLU A 29 23.71 41.33 -0.56
C GLU A 29 25.15 41.07 -0.99
N GLY A 30 25.32 40.50 -2.19
CA GLY A 30 26.61 40.22 -2.80
C GLY A 30 26.48 40.00 -4.30
N GLN A 31 26.61 41.09 -5.07
CA GLN A 31 27.05 41.16 -6.47
C GLN A 31 26.58 40.05 -7.44
N HIS A 32 25.46 40.30 -8.12
CA HIS A 32 25.23 39.71 -9.44
C HIS A 32 26.16 40.40 -10.46
N ASN A 33 27.38 39.89 -10.56
CA ASN A 33 28.26 40.19 -11.66
C ASN A 33 27.66 39.56 -12.93
N MET A 34 27.39 40.40 -13.94
CA MET A 34 27.01 39.93 -15.28
C MET A 34 28.14 39.07 -15.86
N ALA A 35 27.99 37.76 -15.77
CA ALA A 35 28.66 36.85 -16.69
C ALA A 35 27.77 36.77 -17.94
N GLU A 36 28.15 37.48 -18.99
CA GLU A 36 27.60 37.30 -20.32
C GLU A 36 27.79 35.83 -20.74
N ASN A 37 26.75 35.00 -20.59
CA ASN A 37 26.68 33.74 -21.29
C ASN A 37 26.18 33.98 -22.71
N ASN A 38 27.07 34.48 -23.57
CA ASN A 38 26.89 34.39 -25.01
C ASN A 38 27.09 32.93 -25.46
N THR A 39 26.18 32.05 -25.06
CA THR A 39 25.95 30.79 -25.75
C THR A 39 24.90 31.10 -26.79
N GLN A 40 25.35 31.40 -28.00
CA GLN A 40 24.52 31.57 -29.17
C GLN A 40 23.39 30.52 -29.16
N LYS A 41 22.17 30.95 -28.81
CA LYS A 41 20.96 30.18 -29.11
C LYS A 41 20.92 30.08 -30.62
N LYS A 42 21.47 29.00 -31.16
CA LYS A 42 21.30 28.60 -32.55
C LYS A 42 19.78 28.50 -32.73
N LYS A 43 19.20 29.49 -33.39
CA LYS A 43 17.79 29.48 -33.78
C LYS A 43 17.64 28.27 -34.68
N SER A 44 17.18 27.16 -34.11
CA SER A 44 16.85 25.99 -34.89
C SER A 44 15.75 26.44 -35.84
N ARG A 45 16.05 26.34 -37.14
CA ARG A 45 15.14 26.63 -38.23
C ARG A 45 14.22 25.42 -38.34
N TRP A 46 13.39 25.23 -37.32
CA TRP A 46 12.41 24.16 -37.25
C TRP A 46 11.48 24.31 -38.45
N THR A 47 11.36 23.26 -39.25
CA THR A 47 10.44 23.29 -40.38
C THR A 47 9.02 23.23 -39.84
N SER A 48 8.06 23.94 -40.45
CA SER A 48 6.66 23.98 -39.96
C SER A 48 6.03 22.59 -39.79
N LEU A 49 6.55 21.59 -40.52
CA LEU A 49 6.19 20.19 -40.43
C LEU A 49 6.64 19.53 -39.10
N GLU A 50 7.83 19.88 -38.59
CA GLU A 50 8.34 19.34 -37.32
C GLU A 50 7.54 19.87 -36.11
N ILE A 51 7.15 21.15 -36.14
CA ILE A 51 6.30 21.73 -35.08
C ILE A 51 4.93 21.04 -35.08
N GLY A 52 4.34 20.81 -36.26
CA GLY A 52 3.09 20.06 -36.39
C GLY A 52 3.21 18.61 -35.92
N LEU A 53 4.33 17.94 -36.19
CA LEU A 53 4.55 16.58 -35.72
C LEU A 53 4.66 16.52 -34.19
N LEU A 54 5.37 17.46 -33.56
CA LEU A 54 5.51 17.52 -32.11
C LEU A 54 4.18 17.80 -31.41
N THR A 55 3.34 18.68 -31.96
CA THR A 55 2.01 18.95 -31.39
C THR A 55 1.10 17.74 -31.52
N ILE A 56 1.10 17.04 -32.66
CA ILE A 56 0.31 15.82 -32.87
C ILE A 56 0.77 14.70 -31.92
N VAL A 57 2.07 14.46 -31.79
CA VAL A 57 2.59 13.43 -30.88
C VAL A 57 2.25 13.76 -29.43
N SER A 58 2.36 15.02 -29.03
CA SER A 58 1.93 15.47 -27.70
C SER A 58 0.45 15.24 -27.45
N LEU A 59 -0.42 15.57 -28.43
CA LEU A 59 -1.86 15.33 -28.34
C LEU A 59 -2.20 13.84 -28.25
N LEU A 60 -1.57 13.00 -29.08
CA LEU A 60 -1.76 11.55 -29.05
C LEU A 60 -1.33 10.97 -27.71
N PHE A 61 -0.20 11.43 -27.17
CA PHE A 61 0.26 11.02 -25.84
C PHE A 61 -0.74 11.39 -24.74
N VAL A 62 -1.28 12.62 -24.77
CA VAL A 62 -2.32 13.06 -23.82
C VAL A 62 -3.58 12.20 -23.95
N VAL A 63 -4.01 11.88 -25.16
CA VAL A 63 -5.18 11.00 -25.41
C VAL A 63 -4.92 9.60 -24.87
N VAL A 64 -3.75 9.02 -25.12
CA VAL A 64 -3.38 7.69 -24.61
C VAL A 64 -3.34 7.69 -23.09
N LEU A 65 -2.76 8.70 -22.45
CA LEU A 65 -2.76 8.82 -20.99
C LEU A 65 -4.18 8.92 -20.43
N ALA A 66 -5.06 9.70 -21.07
CA ALA A 66 -6.46 9.80 -20.66
C ALA A 66 -7.18 8.47 -20.77
N LEU A 67 -6.96 7.71 -21.85
CA LEU A 67 -7.55 6.38 -22.03
C LEU A 67 -7.05 5.37 -20.99
N ILE A 68 -5.75 5.40 -20.64
CA ILE A 68 -5.17 4.55 -19.59
C ILE A 68 -5.80 4.88 -18.23
N ILE A 69 -5.93 6.16 -17.88
CA ILE A 69 -6.56 6.58 -16.62
C ILE A 69 -8.02 6.12 -16.59
N LEU A 70 -8.79 6.34 -17.67
CA LEU A 70 -10.17 5.88 -17.76
C LEU A 70 -10.29 4.36 -17.61
N PHE A 71 -9.38 3.59 -18.21
CA PHE A 71 -9.37 2.13 -18.09
C PHE A 71 -9.08 1.66 -16.65
N VAL A 72 -8.10 2.28 -15.98
CA VAL A 72 -7.76 1.96 -14.59
C VAL A 72 -8.91 2.32 -13.65
N MET A 73 -9.55 3.46 -13.86
CA MET A 73 -10.68 3.91 -13.04
C MET A 73 -11.94 3.07 -13.29
N HIS A 74 -12.18 2.65 -14.53
CA HIS A 74 -13.32 1.79 -14.88
C HIS A 74 -13.21 0.40 -14.27
N ASN A 75 -11.99 -0.15 -14.18
CA ASN A 75 -11.74 -1.44 -13.55
C ASN A 75 -11.53 -1.34 -12.03
N GLY A 76 -11.68 -0.15 -11.43
CA GLY A 76 -11.43 0.07 -10.00
C GLY A 76 -12.53 -0.43 -9.06
N SER A 77 -13.53 -1.15 -9.56
CA SER A 77 -14.75 -1.52 -8.80
C SER A 77 -14.93 -3.03 -8.68
N ASP A 78 -13.86 -3.78 -8.40
CA ASP A 78 -13.89 -5.25 -8.34
C ASP A 78 -14.65 -5.82 -7.11
N GLY A 79 -15.30 -4.99 -6.30
CA GLY A 79 -16.04 -5.42 -5.11
C GLY A 79 -15.16 -6.06 -4.02
N VAL A 80 -13.83 -6.01 -4.16
CA VAL A 80 -12.86 -6.59 -3.24
C VAL A 80 -12.51 -5.57 -2.14
N CYS A 81 -12.48 -6.03 -0.90
CA CYS A 81 -12.03 -5.24 0.24
C CYS A 81 -10.49 -5.11 0.26
N THR A 82 -9.99 -3.88 0.18
CA THR A 82 -8.55 -3.57 0.22
C THR A 82 -8.14 -2.78 1.46
N THR A 83 -8.97 -2.77 2.50
CA THR A 83 -8.61 -2.17 3.79
C THR A 83 -7.48 -2.96 4.45
N ALA A 84 -6.70 -2.30 5.31
CA ALA A 84 -5.58 -2.92 6.00
C ALA A 84 -6.00 -4.20 6.76
N ASP A 85 -7.17 -4.20 7.40
CA ASP A 85 -7.70 -5.34 8.14
C ASP A 85 -8.06 -6.51 7.22
N CYS A 86 -8.67 -6.24 6.07
CA CYS A 86 -8.99 -7.24 5.05
C CYS A 86 -7.71 -7.87 4.52
N THR A 87 -6.71 -7.07 4.15
CA THR A 87 -5.42 -7.57 3.64
C THR A 87 -4.71 -8.41 4.69
N ARG A 88 -4.61 -7.93 5.95
CA ARG A 88 -3.95 -8.69 7.03
C ARG A 88 -4.63 -10.02 7.30
N SER A 89 -5.95 -10.05 7.28
CA SER A 89 -6.73 -11.27 7.50
C SER A 89 -6.56 -12.24 6.32
N ALA A 90 -6.67 -11.75 5.09
CA ALA A 90 -6.50 -12.54 3.88
C ALA A 90 -5.10 -13.17 3.78
N SER A 91 -4.04 -12.42 4.12
CA SER A 91 -2.68 -12.95 4.17
C SER A 91 -2.57 -14.14 5.13
N ARG A 92 -3.10 -14.03 6.35
CA ARG A 92 -3.10 -15.12 7.34
C ARG A 92 -3.87 -16.36 6.85
N LEU A 93 -5.01 -16.17 6.19
CA LEU A 93 -5.80 -17.26 5.60
C LEU A 93 -4.98 -18.00 4.53
N ILE A 94 -4.40 -17.27 3.58
CA ILE A 94 -3.63 -17.82 2.46
C ILE A 94 -2.38 -18.54 2.97
N GLU A 95 -1.69 -17.98 3.97
CA GLU A 95 -0.47 -18.57 4.52
C GLU A 95 -0.68 -19.92 5.22
N ASN A 96 -1.87 -20.12 5.79
CA ASN A 96 -2.22 -21.34 6.52
C ASN A 96 -2.80 -22.43 5.60
N MET A 97 -3.31 -22.03 4.44
CA MET A 97 -3.95 -22.90 3.46
C MET A 97 -2.92 -23.65 2.60
N ASP A 98 -3.24 -24.88 2.21
CA ASP A 98 -2.53 -25.71 1.24
C ASP A 98 -3.40 -25.91 -0.01
N ALA A 99 -3.29 -24.97 -0.96
CA ALA A 99 -4.12 -24.95 -2.17
C ALA A 99 -3.91 -26.14 -3.11
N THR A 100 -2.91 -27.01 -2.85
CA THR A 100 -2.69 -28.24 -3.62
C THR A 100 -3.58 -29.40 -3.16
N ALA A 101 -4.18 -29.31 -1.97
CA ALA A 101 -5.10 -30.32 -1.48
C ALA A 101 -6.52 -30.05 -1.98
N ASP A 102 -7.26 -31.11 -2.33
CA ASP A 102 -8.67 -30.98 -2.72
C ASP A 102 -9.54 -30.71 -1.48
N PRO A 103 -10.22 -29.54 -1.37
CA PRO A 103 -11.07 -29.22 -0.23
C PRO A 103 -12.26 -30.18 -0.08
N CYS A 104 -12.74 -30.80 -1.16
CA CYS A 104 -13.85 -31.74 -1.13
C CYS A 104 -13.44 -33.11 -0.55
N GLN A 105 -12.15 -33.44 -0.58
CA GLN A 105 -11.61 -34.70 -0.05
C GLN A 105 -11.05 -34.53 1.36
N ASN A 106 -10.29 -33.45 1.59
CA ASN A 106 -9.70 -33.19 2.90
C ASN A 106 -9.62 -31.68 3.16
N PHE A 107 -10.73 -31.13 3.64
CA PHE A 107 -10.81 -29.70 3.97
C PHE A 107 -9.81 -29.28 5.05
N TYR A 108 -9.43 -30.17 5.98
CA TYR A 108 -8.44 -29.84 7.01
C TYR A 108 -7.05 -29.63 6.41
N GLN A 109 -6.62 -30.53 5.52
CA GLN A 109 -5.35 -30.35 4.80
C GLN A 109 -5.40 -29.10 3.91
N TYR A 110 -6.51 -28.87 3.20
CA TYR A 110 -6.68 -27.66 2.42
C TYR A 110 -6.59 -26.39 3.29
N ALA A 111 -7.34 -26.29 4.38
CA ALA A 111 -7.40 -25.06 5.18
C ALA A 111 -6.18 -24.85 6.10
N CYS A 112 -5.52 -25.91 6.56
CA CYS A 112 -4.47 -25.84 7.59
C CYS A 112 -3.12 -26.44 7.17
N GLY A 113 -3.03 -27.09 6.01
CA GLY A 113 -1.82 -27.80 5.58
C GLY A 113 -0.59 -26.89 5.44
N GLY A 114 -0.78 -25.61 5.08
CA GLY A 114 0.28 -24.62 5.06
C GLY A 114 0.80 -24.30 6.46
N TRP A 115 -0.10 -24.20 7.44
CA TRP A 115 0.24 -23.98 8.85
C TRP A 115 1.01 -25.17 9.43
N LEU A 116 0.57 -26.40 9.15
CA LEU A 116 1.23 -27.63 9.60
C LEU A 116 2.65 -27.78 9.05
N LYS A 117 2.90 -27.33 7.81
CA LYS A 117 4.24 -27.34 7.20
C LYS A 117 5.19 -26.34 7.88
N LYS A 118 4.66 -25.23 8.39
CA LYS A 118 5.44 -24.12 8.97
C LYS A 118 5.67 -24.25 10.48
N ASN A 119 4.75 -24.89 11.19
CA ASN A 119 4.73 -24.91 12.66
C ASN A 119 4.97 -26.33 13.18
N ILE A 120 6.05 -26.48 13.93
CA ILE A 120 6.39 -27.73 14.63
C ILE A 120 5.96 -27.57 16.09
N ILE A 121 5.46 -28.64 16.69
CA ILE A 121 5.07 -28.65 18.10
C ILE A 121 6.34 -28.44 18.95
N PRO A 122 6.41 -27.39 19.78
CA PRO A 122 7.55 -27.16 20.67
C PRO A 122 7.68 -28.28 21.72
N GLU A 123 8.89 -28.59 22.17
CA GLU A 123 9.17 -29.62 23.19
C GLU A 123 8.42 -29.40 24.51
N THR A 124 8.06 -28.14 24.81
CA THR A 124 7.35 -27.74 26.02
C THR A 124 5.84 -27.98 25.95
N SER A 125 5.32 -28.41 24.81
CA SER A 125 3.90 -28.45 24.52
C SER A 125 3.49 -29.81 23.95
N SER A 126 2.39 -30.39 24.44
CA SER A 126 1.85 -31.64 23.90
C SER A 126 0.99 -31.43 22.65
N ARG A 127 0.59 -30.18 22.38
CA ARG A 127 -0.19 -29.73 21.23
C ARG A 127 0.20 -28.30 20.92
N TYR A 128 0.17 -27.94 19.63
CA TYR A 128 0.37 -26.58 19.18
C TYR A 128 -0.74 -26.21 18.20
N SER A 129 -1.33 -25.03 18.39
CA SER A 129 -2.42 -24.51 17.59
C SER A 129 -2.43 -22.99 17.64
N THR A 130 -3.26 -22.37 16.79
CA THR A 130 -3.46 -20.91 16.82
C THR A 130 -3.91 -20.38 18.18
N PHE A 131 -4.63 -21.18 18.98
CA PHE A 131 -5.01 -20.77 20.34
C PHE A 131 -3.83 -20.69 21.29
N ASP A 132 -2.85 -21.58 21.13
CA ASP A 132 -1.62 -21.55 21.92
C ASP A 132 -0.82 -20.29 21.60
N ILE A 133 -0.70 -19.93 20.31
CA ILE A 133 -0.08 -18.68 19.87
C ILE A 133 -0.76 -17.46 20.53
N LEU A 134 -2.10 -17.41 20.52
CA LEU A 134 -2.84 -16.30 21.11
C LEU A 134 -2.68 -16.23 22.64
N ARG A 135 -2.58 -17.39 23.32
CA ARG A 135 -2.31 -17.42 24.76
C ARG A 135 -0.89 -16.92 25.05
N ASP A 136 0.09 -17.34 24.28
CA ASP A 136 1.47 -16.88 24.43
C ASP A 136 1.57 -15.36 24.20
N GLU A 137 0.86 -14.83 23.20
CA GLU A 137 0.74 -13.37 22.98
C GLU A 137 0.08 -12.66 24.17
N LEU A 138 -0.95 -13.26 24.77
CA LEU A 138 -1.61 -12.69 25.95
C LEU A 138 -0.70 -12.71 27.19
N GLU A 139 0.07 -13.77 27.39
CA GLU A 139 1.04 -13.87 28.49
C GLU A 139 2.12 -12.79 28.43
N VAL A 140 2.53 -12.39 27.22
CA VAL A 140 3.46 -11.26 27.02
C VAL A 140 2.85 -9.94 27.48
N VAL A 141 1.56 -9.71 27.23
CA VAL A 141 0.87 -8.47 27.64
C VAL A 141 0.63 -8.42 29.15
N LEU A 142 0.40 -9.58 29.77
CA LEU A 142 0.15 -9.70 31.21
C LEU A 142 1.41 -9.58 32.07
N LYS A 143 2.60 -9.61 31.46
CA LYS A 143 3.89 -9.56 32.15
C LYS A 143 4.43 -8.14 32.24
#